data_AF-R8AW11-F1
#
_entry.id   AF-R8AW11-F1
#
_cell.length_a   1.000
_cell.length_b   1.000
_cell.length_c   1.000
_cell.angle_alpha   90.00
_cell.angle_beta   90.00
_cell.angle_gamma   90.00
#
_symmetry.space_group_name_H-M   'P 1'
#
loop_
_entity.id
_entity.type
_entity.pdbx_description
1 polymer ?
#
loop_
_entity_poly.entity_id
_entity_poly.type
_entity_poly.pdbx_seq_one_letter_code
_entity_poly.pdbx_strand_id
1 'polypeptide(L)'
;GAEAAGTAASEVRQHAEKIGAHQISGISGLEAALADKYSASNKPNAETLGIGRLWATSDMPDGTLIATSIDASNQVGASFTVDILAKSYSSAISGAGNPPIHILVEGYLWDNTFTSCSGISLGGNFTGTITFLKLPTGKLGIWFPSQGYWKNYGVQVYDTRVAGVKNNLAVMVYNSPRPASTKFVEFQIFNN
;
A
#
# COMPACT_ATOMS: atom_id res chain seq x y z
N GLY A 1 -18.32 -20.74 -56.85
CA GLY A 1 -17.81 -19.82 -55.83
C GLY A 1 -17.62 -20.63 -54.58
N ALA A 2 -16.38 -20.77 -54.11
CA ALA A 2 -16.09 -21.48 -52.87
C ALA A 2 -16.72 -20.69 -51.71
N GLU A 3 -17.52 -21.38 -50.91
CA GLU A 3 -18.44 -20.81 -49.94
C GLU A 3 -17.68 -20.05 -48.84
N ALA A 4 -17.99 -18.77 -48.68
CA ALA A 4 -17.46 -17.94 -47.58
C ALA A 4 -17.72 -18.57 -46.19
N ALA A 5 -18.77 -19.40 -46.09
CA ALA A 5 -19.10 -20.18 -44.88
C ALA A 5 -18.04 -21.25 -44.54
N GLY A 6 -17.43 -21.90 -45.54
CA GLY A 6 -16.40 -22.92 -45.33
C GLY A 6 -15.08 -22.35 -44.82
N THR A 7 -14.72 -21.15 -45.28
CA THR A 7 -13.50 -20.45 -44.86
C THR A 7 -13.61 -19.97 -43.42
N ALA A 8 -14.74 -19.33 -43.05
CA ALA A 8 -14.99 -18.90 -41.68
C ALA A 8 -15.02 -20.07 -40.68
N ALA A 9 -15.61 -21.22 -41.05
CA ALA A 9 -15.63 -22.40 -40.20
C ALA A 9 -14.25 -23.08 -40.05
N SER A 10 -13.36 -22.89 -41.02
CA SER A 10 -11.96 -23.34 -40.93
C SER A 10 -11.16 -22.43 -39.98
N GLU A 11 -11.30 -21.12 -40.12
CA GLU A 11 -10.59 -20.13 -39.30
C GLU A 11 -11.01 -20.19 -37.82
N VAL A 12 -12.30 -20.44 -37.53
CA VAL A 12 -12.78 -20.64 -36.14
C VAL A 12 -12.18 -21.91 -35.51
N ARG A 13 -12.07 -23.01 -36.27
CA ARG A 13 -11.42 -24.24 -35.78
C ARG A 13 -9.93 -24.02 -35.50
N GLN A 14 -9.23 -23.36 -36.42
CA GLN A 14 -7.82 -23.03 -36.26
C GLN A 14 -7.58 -22.10 -35.06
N HIS A 15 -8.50 -21.19 -34.77
CA HIS A 15 -8.45 -20.37 -33.56
C HIS A 15 -8.63 -21.21 -32.29
N ALA A 16 -9.60 -22.11 -32.25
CA ALA A 16 -9.90 -22.96 -31.09
C ALA A 16 -8.77 -23.96 -30.74
N GLU A 17 -7.96 -24.36 -31.73
CA GLU A 17 -6.83 -25.28 -31.57
C GLU A 17 -5.54 -24.60 -31.10
N LYS A 18 -5.49 -23.25 -31.08
CA LYS A 18 -4.29 -22.50 -30.68
C LYS A 18 -4.13 -22.53 -29.15
N ILE A 19 -2.94 -22.91 -28.68
CA ILE A 19 -2.61 -22.93 -27.25
C ILE A 19 -2.78 -21.52 -26.67
N GLY A 20 -3.64 -21.38 -25.67
CA GLY A 20 -3.99 -20.11 -25.03
C GLY A 20 -5.18 -19.38 -25.66
N ALA A 21 -5.82 -19.92 -26.71
CA ALA A 21 -7.04 -19.35 -27.25
C ALA A 21 -8.23 -19.59 -26.32
N HIS A 22 -9.06 -18.57 -26.15
CA HIS A 22 -10.31 -18.66 -25.42
C HIS A 22 -11.33 -19.38 -26.31
N GLN A 23 -11.94 -20.47 -25.81
CA GLN A 23 -13.01 -21.17 -26.50
C GLN A 23 -14.27 -20.29 -26.49
N ILE A 24 -14.48 -19.52 -27.54
CA ILE A 24 -15.70 -18.73 -27.73
C ILE A 24 -16.69 -19.61 -28.49
N SER A 25 -17.63 -20.25 -27.76
CA SER A 25 -18.70 -21.08 -28.33
C SER A 25 -19.77 -20.24 -29.05
N GLY A 26 -19.38 -19.48 -30.07
CA GLY A 26 -20.26 -18.57 -30.80
C GLY A 26 -20.68 -17.34 -30.01
N ILE A 27 -21.79 -16.72 -30.41
CA ILE A 27 -22.27 -15.44 -29.86
C ILE A 27 -22.58 -15.54 -28.36
N SER A 28 -23.11 -16.68 -27.89
CA SER A 28 -23.36 -16.92 -26.46
C SER A 28 -22.07 -17.00 -25.65
N GLY A 29 -20.98 -17.54 -26.22
CA GLY A 29 -19.66 -17.51 -25.60
C GLY A 29 -19.08 -16.10 -25.49
N LEU A 30 -19.38 -15.23 -26.46
CA LEU A 30 -19.03 -13.80 -26.40
C LEU A 30 -19.82 -13.08 -25.31
N GLU A 31 -21.12 -13.35 -25.20
CA GLU A 31 -21.98 -12.77 -24.15
C GLU A 31 -21.50 -13.19 -22.76
N ALA A 32 -21.14 -14.46 -22.56
CA ALA A 32 -20.58 -14.95 -21.31
C ALA A 32 -19.23 -14.29 -20.97
N ALA A 33 -18.31 -14.24 -21.93
CA ALA A 33 -17.00 -13.59 -21.72
C ALA A 33 -17.14 -12.08 -21.44
N LEU A 34 -18.12 -11.42 -22.06
CA LEU A 34 -18.42 -10.01 -21.82
C LEU A 34 -19.01 -9.81 -20.42
N ALA A 35 -19.96 -10.67 -20.03
CA ALA A 35 -20.56 -10.66 -18.70
C ALA A 35 -19.51 -10.89 -17.61
N ASP A 36 -18.58 -11.83 -17.81
CA ASP A 36 -17.47 -12.09 -16.89
C ASP A 36 -16.50 -10.90 -16.81
N LYS A 37 -16.14 -10.30 -17.96
CA LYS A 37 -15.25 -9.13 -18.02
C LYS A 37 -15.80 -7.92 -17.25
N TYR A 38 -17.11 -7.71 -17.29
CA TYR A 38 -17.78 -6.60 -16.61
C TYR A 38 -18.49 -7.00 -15.32
N SER A 39 -18.32 -8.25 -14.87
CA SER A 39 -18.89 -8.71 -13.61
C SER A 39 -18.30 -7.93 -12.44
N ALA A 40 -19.13 -7.70 -11.39
CA ALA A 40 -18.65 -7.03 -10.18
C ALA A 40 -17.47 -7.78 -9.53
N SER A 41 -17.44 -9.10 -9.67
CA SER A 41 -16.40 -10.00 -9.14
C SER A 41 -15.05 -9.88 -9.87
N ASN A 42 -15.07 -9.50 -11.15
CA ASN A 42 -13.86 -9.33 -11.96
C ASN A 42 -13.39 -7.88 -12.03
N LYS A 43 -14.13 -6.95 -11.41
CA LYS A 43 -13.69 -5.57 -11.27
C LYS A 43 -12.48 -5.52 -10.32
N PRO A 44 -11.31 -5.01 -10.76
CA PRO A 44 -10.20 -4.79 -9.84
C PRO A 44 -10.65 -3.89 -8.70
N ASN A 45 -10.35 -4.29 -7.47
CA ASN A 45 -10.69 -3.50 -6.28
C ASN A 45 -9.46 -2.69 -5.85
N ALA A 46 -9.64 -1.77 -4.90
CA ALA A 46 -8.56 -0.88 -4.47
C ALA A 46 -7.36 -1.64 -3.87
N GLU A 47 -7.57 -2.84 -3.34
CA GLU A 47 -6.55 -3.72 -2.78
C GLU A 47 -5.73 -4.39 -3.89
N THR A 48 -6.39 -4.97 -4.92
CA THR A 48 -5.71 -5.58 -6.06
C THR A 48 -4.99 -4.57 -6.95
N LEU A 49 -5.48 -3.33 -6.98
CA LEU A 49 -4.81 -2.21 -7.66
C LEU A 49 -3.74 -1.54 -6.80
N GLY A 50 -3.68 -1.84 -5.50
CA GLY A 50 -2.79 -1.18 -4.55
C GLY A 50 -3.01 0.33 -4.42
N ILE A 51 -4.21 0.84 -4.74
CA ILE A 51 -4.54 2.27 -4.71
C ILE A 51 -5.19 2.70 -3.40
N GLY A 52 -5.54 1.74 -2.54
CA GLY A 52 -6.16 1.97 -1.23
C GLY A 52 -5.16 2.09 -0.08
N ARG A 53 -5.68 2.51 1.07
CA ARG A 53 -4.96 2.48 2.35
C ARG A 53 -4.78 1.03 2.81
N LEU A 54 -3.55 0.67 3.17
CA LEU A 54 -3.24 -0.66 3.72
C LEU A 54 -3.54 -0.65 5.22
N TRP A 55 -4.50 -1.46 5.65
CA TRP A 55 -4.91 -1.56 7.04
C TRP A 55 -4.23 -2.71 7.76
N ALA A 56 -3.72 -2.43 8.96
CA ALA A 56 -3.24 -3.44 9.89
C ALA A 56 -4.39 -4.04 10.70
N THR A 57 -4.16 -5.23 11.28
CA THR A 57 -4.99 -5.77 12.36
C THR A 57 -4.95 -4.87 13.60
N SER A 58 -5.88 -5.07 14.53
CA SER A 58 -5.85 -4.32 15.79
C SER A 58 -4.74 -4.84 16.71
N ASP A 59 -4.25 -3.91 17.54
CA ASP A 59 -3.28 -4.07 18.62
C ASP A 59 -1.81 -4.16 18.18
N MET A 60 -1.00 -3.25 18.70
CA MET A 60 0.41 -3.03 18.32
C MET A 60 1.28 -2.76 19.57
N PRO A 61 1.39 -3.73 20.50
CA PRO A 61 2.07 -3.53 21.79
C PRO A 61 3.58 -3.27 21.68
N ASP A 62 4.26 -3.87 20.69
CA ASP A 62 5.72 -3.75 20.52
C ASP A 62 6.12 -2.52 19.68
N GLY A 63 5.12 -1.86 19.08
CA GLY A 63 5.29 -0.83 18.06
C GLY A 63 4.75 -1.27 16.72
N THR A 64 4.74 -0.34 15.77
CA THR A 64 4.19 -0.57 14.43
C THR A 64 5.30 -0.43 13.41
N LEU A 65 5.52 -1.48 12.63
CA LEU A 65 6.40 -1.46 11.48
C LEU A 65 5.57 -1.44 10.20
N ILE A 66 5.85 -0.44 9.37
CA ILE A 66 5.36 -0.32 8.00
C ILE A 66 6.53 -0.73 7.09
N ALA A 67 6.41 -1.88 6.44
CA ALA A 67 7.33 -2.28 5.38
C ALA A 67 6.83 -1.72 4.04
N THR A 68 7.74 -1.23 3.22
CA THR A 68 7.42 -0.64 1.91
C THR A 68 8.12 -1.38 0.77
N SER A 69 7.71 -1.12 -0.47
CA SER A 69 8.42 -1.56 -1.68
C SER A 69 9.55 -0.62 -2.12
N ILE A 70 9.68 0.55 -1.48
CA ILE A 70 10.71 1.57 -1.76
C ILE A 70 12.09 0.99 -1.43
N ASP A 71 13.01 1.06 -2.40
CA ASP A 71 14.41 0.66 -2.18
C ASP A 71 15.16 1.67 -1.31
N ALA A 72 15.82 1.18 -0.27
CA ALA A 72 16.65 1.95 0.66
C ALA A 72 18.13 1.51 0.65
N SER A 73 18.51 0.62 -0.27
CA SER A 73 19.87 0.10 -0.38
C SER A 73 20.82 1.10 -1.03
N ASN A 74 20.30 1.92 -1.94
CA ASN A 74 21.08 2.88 -2.74
C ASN A 74 21.55 4.09 -1.91
N GLN A 75 22.51 4.84 -2.46
CA GLN A 75 22.95 6.12 -1.90
C GLN A 75 21.91 7.22 -2.12
N VAL A 76 21.25 7.22 -3.28
CA VAL A 76 20.18 8.15 -3.63
C VAL A 76 18.92 7.34 -3.95
N GLY A 77 17.77 7.78 -3.46
CA GLY A 77 16.53 7.02 -3.56
C GLY A 77 15.28 7.89 -3.64
N ALA A 78 14.17 7.35 -3.13
CA ALA A 78 12.88 8.00 -3.19
C ALA A 78 12.81 9.25 -2.29
N SER A 79 12.10 10.26 -2.78
CA SER A 79 11.40 11.23 -1.94
C SER A 79 10.01 10.67 -1.69
N PHE A 80 9.55 10.70 -0.45
CA PHE A 80 8.33 10.00 -0.10
C PHE A 80 7.51 10.73 0.95
N THR A 81 6.20 10.48 0.87
CA THR A 81 5.23 10.89 1.89
C THR A 81 4.54 9.67 2.47
N VAL A 82 4.15 9.79 3.72
CA VAL A 82 3.48 8.76 4.50
C VAL A 82 2.28 9.40 5.19
N ASP A 83 1.10 8.83 4.97
CA ASP A 83 -0.12 9.19 5.67
C ASP A 83 -0.56 8.00 6.51
N ILE A 84 -0.69 8.22 7.82
CA ILE A 84 -1.07 7.23 8.81
C ILE A 84 -2.35 7.70 9.50
N LEU A 85 -3.41 6.91 9.38
CA LEU A 85 -4.65 7.07 10.13
C LEU A 85 -4.75 5.93 11.13
N ALA A 86 -5.19 6.23 12.35
CA ALA A 86 -5.43 5.21 13.36
C ALA A 86 -6.77 5.38 14.03
N LYS A 87 -7.47 4.26 14.24
CA LYS A 87 -8.59 4.24 15.18
C LYS A 87 -8.07 4.20 16.61
N SER A 88 -8.85 4.77 17.52
CA SER A 88 -8.62 4.66 18.96
C SER A 88 -9.63 3.72 19.60
N TYR A 89 -9.24 3.04 20.68
CA TYR A 89 -10.10 2.12 21.41
C TYR A 89 -11.16 2.82 22.28
N SER A 90 -10.83 3.98 22.85
CA SER A 90 -11.67 4.65 23.84
C SER A 90 -12.74 5.53 23.21
N SER A 91 -13.96 5.48 23.76
CA SER A 91 -15.04 6.40 23.42
C SER A 91 -14.79 7.79 24.03
N ALA A 92 -14.99 8.85 23.24
CA ALA A 92 -14.93 10.23 23.71
C ALA A 92 -16.20 10.67 24.48
N ILE A 93 -17.13 9.73 24.76
CA ILE A 93 -18.45 10.03 25.34
C ILE A 93 -18.34 10.64 26.76
N SER A 94 -17.20 10.50 27.44
CA SER A 94 -16.95 11.09 28.76
C SER A 94 -15.86 12.17 28.79
N GLY A 95 -15.40 12.69 27.64
CA GLY A 95 -14.33 13.69 27.60
C GLY A 95 -12.93 13.16 27.96
N ALA A 96 -12.79 11.86 28.18
CA ALA A 96 -11.54 11.17 28.54
C ALA A 96 -11.10 10.13 27.50
N GLY A 97 -11.52 10.29 26.24
CA GLY A 97 -11.16 9.40 25.14
C GLY A 97 -9.89 9.86 24.41
N ASN A 98 -9.03 8.91 24.06
CA ASN A 98 -7.94 9.12 23.10
C ASN A 98 -8.54 9.41 21.71
N PRO A 99 -8.29 10.58 21.09
CA PRO A 99 -8.77 10.88 19.74
C PRO A 99 -8.16 9.89 18.74
N PRO A 100 -8.80 9.67 17.57
CA PRO A 100 -8.14 9.04 16.43
C PRO A 100 -6.81 9.74 16.12
N ILE A 101 -5.82 8.98 15.64
CA ILE A 101 -4.52 9.53 15.26
C ILE A 101 -4.52 9.78 13.76
N HIS A 102 -4.03 10.95 13.33
CA HIS A 102 -3.74 11.23 11.93
C HIS A 102 -2.36 11.87 11.84
N ILE A 103 -1.42 11.18 11.22
CA ILE A 103 -0.05 11.64 11.08
C ILE A 103 0.30 11.74 9.61
N LEU A 104 0.88 12.88 9.23
CA LEU A 104 1.56 13.04 7.96
C LEU A 104 3.07 13.12 8.20
N VAL A 105 3.83 12.39 7.39
CA VAL A 105 5.29 12.30 7.49
C VAL A 105 5.90 12.37 6.11
N GLU A 106 7.10 12.93 6.02
CA GLU A 106 7.88 12.99 4.78
C GLU A 106 9.36 12.70 5.04
N GLY A 107 10.07 12.40 3.95
CA GLY A 107 11.52 12.33 3.92
C GLY A 107 12.04 11.95 2.55
N TYR A 108 13.37 11.92 2.40
CA TYR A 108 13.99 11.34 1.21
C TYR A 108 15.33 10.67 1.52
N LEU A 109 15.75 9.77 0.62
CA LEU A 109 17.05 9.09 0.68
C LEU A 109 18.07 9.84 -0.19
N TRP A 110 19.11 10.38 0.45
CA TRP A 110 20.22 11.09 -0.21
C TRP A 110 21.52 10.85 0.54
N ASP A 111 22.62 10.70 -0.21
CA ASP A 111 23.95 10.44 0.34
C ASP A 111 23.97 9.32 1.40
N ASN A 112 23.34 8.20 1.03
CA ASN A 112 23.22 6.99 1.86
C ASN A 112 22.48 7.20 3.20
N THR A 113 21.79 8.34 3.37
CA THR A 113 21.15 8.77 4.61
C THR A 113 19.68 9.15 4.37
N PHE A 114 18.83 8.91 5.35
CA PHE A 114 17.47 9.47 5.36
C PHE A 114 17.55 10.90 5.91
N THR A 115 17.12 11.88 5.13
CA THR A 115 17.29 13.30 5.46
C THR A 115 16.01 14.10 5.18
N SER A 116 15.99 15.33 5.70
CA SER A 116 14.86 16.27 5.61
C SER A 116 13.55 15.60 6.03
N CYS A 117 13.64 14.84 7.11
CA CYS A 117 12.52 14.10 7.65
C CYS A 117 11.73 15.00 8.59
N SER A 118 10.44 15.10 8.37
CA SER A 118 9.53 15.90 9.17
C SER A 118 8.19 15.19 9.28
N GLY A 119 7.39 15.57 10.27
CA GLY A 119 6.04 15.08 10.37
C GLY A 119 5.19 15.92 11.31
N ILE A 120 3.88 15.76 11.17
CA ILE A 120 2.87 16.47 11.95
C ILE A 120 1.74 15.52 12.32
N SER A 121 1.29 15.56 13.57
CA SER A 121 0.01 15.00 13.98
C SER A 121 -1.08 16.03 13.70
N LEU A 122 -2.00 15.68 12.79
CA LEU A 122 -3.18 16.46 12.46
C LEU A 122 -4.39 16.12 13.34
N GLY A 123 -4.26 15.12 14.20
CA GLY A 123 -5.29 14.71 15.14
C GLY A 123 -4.79 13.62 16.07
N GLY A 124 -5.21 13.70 17.33
CA GLY A 124 -4.70 12.83 18.39
C GLY A 124 -3.26 13.16 18.78
N ASN A 125 -2.88 12.76 19.99
CA ASN A 125 -1.49 12.89 20.44
C ASN A 125 -0.69 11.69 19.95
N PHE A 126 0.43 11.96 19.30
CA PHE A 126 1.45 10.97 19.02
C PHE A 126 2.58 11.09 20.05
N THR A 127 3.07 9.96 20.53
CA THR A 127 4.17 9.89 21.50
C THR A 127 5.35 9.12 20.95
N GLY A 128 6.56 9.62 21.20
CA GLY A 128 7.81 9.01 20.75
C GLY A 128 8.28 9.52 19.39
N THR A 129 9.25 8.81 18.81
CA THR A 129 9.84 9.15 17.50
C THR A 129 9.30 8.26 16.39
N ILE A 130 9.28 8.80 15.18
CA ILE A 130 9.25 7.99 13.97
C ILE A 130 10.69 7.64 13.59
N THR A 131 10.91 6.39 13.20
CA THR A 131 12.15 5.88 12.65
C THR A 131 11.97 5.56 11.18
N PHE A 132 12.80 6.12 10.32
CA PHE A 132 13.02 5.54 8.99
C PHE A 132 14.28 4.68 9.05
N LEU A 133 14.21 3.47 8.50
CA LEU A 133 15.31 2.52 8.55
C LEU A 133 15.37 1.66 7.30
N LYS A 134 16.57 1.19 6.94
CA LYS A 134 16.73 0.14 5.94
C LYS A 134 16.47 -1.21 6.60
N LEU A 135 15.47 -1.93 6.10
CA LEU A 135 15.18 -3.30 6.51
C LEU A 135 16.22 -4.29 5.94
N PRO A 136 16.35 -5.50 6.52
CA PRO A 136 17.22 -6.54 5.98
C PRO A 136 16.95 -6.89 4.50
N THR A 137 15.72 -6.69 4.05
CA THR A 137 15.30 -6.85 2.64
C THR A 137 15.85 -5.77 1.70
N GLY A 138 16.56 -4.77 2.22
CA GLY A 138 17.04 -3.61 1.47
C GLY A 138 15.98 -2.54 1.24
N LYS A 139 14.76 -2.71 1.76
CA LYS A 139 13.64 -1.78 1.58
C LYS A 139 13.53 -0.78 2.73
N LEU A 140 12.84 0.33 2.47
CA LEU A 140 12.48 1.30 3.50
C LEU A 140 11.44 0.69 4.46
N GLY A 141 11.78 0.71 5.75
CA GLY A 141 10.86 0.52 6.86
C GLY A 141 10.58 1.84 7.56
N ILE A 142 9.33 2.04 7.97
CA ILE A 142 8.92 3.14 8.83
C ILE A 142 8.40 2.52 10.12
N TRP A 143 9.00 2.89 11.25
CA TRP A 143 8.65 2.33 12.55
C TRP A 143 8.32 3.43 13.55
N PHE A 144 7.39 3.14 14.46
CA PHE A 144 7.12 3.97 15.63
C PHE A 144 6.67 3.12 16.82
N PRO A 145 6.89 3.59 18.06
CA PRO A 145 6.51 2.83 19.26
C PRO A 145 5.00 2.71 19.40
N SER A 146 4.56 1.85 20.32
CA SER A 146 3.14 1.68 20.61
C SER A 146 2.47 3.01 20.99
N GLN A 147 1.36 3.33 20.34
CA GLN A 147 0.55 4.51 20.66
C GLN A 147 -0.64 4.17 21.59
N GLY A 148 -0.50 3.07 22.34
CA GLY A 148 -1.48 2.60 23.31
C GLY A 148 -2.34 1.43 22.85
N TYR A 149 -3.22 0.99 23.75
CA TYR A 149 -4.01 -0.22 23.60
C TYR A 149 -4.99 -0.18 22.42
N TRP A 150 -4.99 -1.27 21.65
CA TRP A 150 -5.99 -1.63 20.65
C TRP A 150 -6.17 -0.60 19.52
N LYS A 151 -5.06 0.04 19.13
CA LYS A 151 -4.95 0.84 17.90
C LYS A 151 -4.90 -0.09 16.69
N ASN A 152 -5.44 0.35 15.56
CA ASN A 152 -5.10 -0.19 14.25
C ASN A 152 -4.71 0.96 13.34
N TYR A 153 -3.85 0.70 12.35
CA TYR A 153 -3.31 1.74 11.48
C TYR A 153 -3.63 1.45 10.02
N GLY A 154 -4.13 2.45 9.33
CA GLY A 154 -4.23 2.47 7.89
C GLY A 154 -3.14 3.37 7.32
N VAL A 155 -2.38 2.86 6.36
CA VAL A 155 -1.18 3.54 5.86
C VAL A 155 -1.22 3.72 4.35
N GLN A 156 -0.82 4.91 3.89
CA GLN A 156 -0.52 5.21 2.49
C GLN A 156 0.91 5.74 2.39
N VAL A 157 1.70 5.17 1.48
CA VAL A 157 3.09 5.59 1.20
C VAL A 157 3.22 5.84 -0.29
N TYR A 158 3.79 6.98 -0.67
CA TYR A 158 4.00 7.35 -2.07
C TYR A 158 5.42 7.83 -2.33
N ASP A 159 5.99 7.45 -3.48
CA ASP A 159 7.18 8.10 -4.05
C ASP A 159 6.74 9.36 -4.81
N THR A 160 7.20 10.52 -4.35
CA THR A 160 6.78 11.84 -4.80
C THR A 160 7.70 12.44 -5.87
N ARG A 161 8.75 11.73 -6.31
CA ARG A 161 9.69 12.24 -7.33
C ARG A 161 9.08 12.38 -8.73
N VAL A 162 7.96 11.70 -9.00
CA VAL A 162 7.35 11.63 -10.33
C VAL A 162 5.88 12.01 -10.21
N ALA A 163 5.37 12.83 -11.12
CA ALA A 163 3.94 13.18 -11.17
C ALA A 163 3.02 11.97 -11.49
N GLY A 164 1.72 12.12 -11.26
CA GLY A 164 0.67 11.15 -11.63
C GLY A 164 0.08 10.36 -10.47
N VAL A 165 -0.91 9.51 -10.79
CA VAL A 165 -1.56 8.61 -9.81
C VAL A 165 -0.56 7.55 -9.36
N LYS A 166 -0.44 7.37 -8.04
CA LYS A 166 0.51 6.42 -7.43
C LYS A 166 -0.24 5.29 -6.73
N ASN A 167 0.29 4.09 -6.89
CA ASN A 167 -0.05 2.98 -6.02
C ASN A 167 0.60 3.22 -4.65
N ASN A 168 -0.12 2.82 -3.61
CA ASN A 168 0.40 2.72 -2.27
C ASN A 168 1.60 1.77 -2.25
N LEU A 169 2.72 2.24 -1.73
CA LEU A 169 3.97 1.49 -1.64
C LEU A 169 4.14 0.81 -0.29
N ALA A 170 3.21 0.97 0.66
CA ALA A 170 3.13 0.14 1.85
C ALA A 170 2.75 -1.29 1.45
N VAL A 171 3.54 -2.27 1.87
CA VAL A 171 3.30 -3.69 1.56
C VAL A 171 2.84 -4.48 2.77
N MET A 172 3.26 -4.09 3.98
CA MET A 172 2.84 -4.70 5.22
C MET A 172 2.82 -3.67 6.34
N VAL A 173 1.84 -3.79 7.26
CA VAL A 173 1.78 -3.02 8.51
C VAL A 173 1.49 -3.99 9.64
N TYR A 174 2.42 -4.13 10.58
CA TYR A 174 2.33 -5.18 11.61
C TYR A 174 3.03 -4.81 12.92
N ASN A 175 2.65 -5.52 13.98
CA ASN A 175 3.24 -5.37 15.31
C ASN A 175 4.68 -5.87 15.29
N SER A 176 5.61 -5.02 15.67
CA SER A 176 7.03 -5.39 15.65
C SER A 176 7.83 -4.48 16.58
N PRO A 177 8.79 -5.03 17.35
CA PRO A 177 9.81 -4.21 18.00
C PRO A 177 10.63 -3.47 16.93
N ARG A 178 11.27 -2.35 17.30
CA ARG A 178 12.10 -1.57 16.37
C ARG A 178 13.18 -2.47 15.75
N PRO A 179 13.20 -2.69 14.43
CA PRO A 179 14.24 -3.52 13.82
C PRO A 179 15.61 -2.86 13.95
N ALA A 180 16.65 -3.68 14.11
CA ALA A 180 18.01 -3.20 14.08
C ALA A 180 18.40 -2.79 12.64
N SER A 181 19.02 -1.62 12.49
CA SER A 181 19.58 -1.16 11.23
C SER A 181 20.74 -0.20 11.48
N THR A 182 21.75 -0.24 10.62
CA THR A 182 22.86 0.72 10.62
C THR A 182 22.56 1.97 9.78
N LYS A 183 21.55 1.90 8.90
CA LYS A 183 21.04 3.04 8.13
C LYS A 183 19.66 3.38 8.66
N PHE A 184 19.59 4.37 9.54
CA PHE A 184 18.33 4.85 10.11
C PHE A 184 18.40 6.34 10.45
N VAL A 185 17.24 6.96 10.63
CA VAL A 185 17.07 8.28 11.25
C VAL A 185 15.85 8.24 12.16
N GLU A 186 15.92 8.95 13.26
CA GLU A 186 14.83 9.12 14.22
C GLU A 186 14.52 10.60 14.36
N PHE A 187 13.23 10.92 14.36
CA PHE A 187 12.76 12.29 14.52
C PHE A 187 11.41 12.31 15.24
N GLN A 188 11.19 13.40 15.97
CA GLN A 188 9.90 13.71 16.57
C GLN A 188 9.00 14.33 15.52
N ILE A 189 7.69 14.14 15.66
CA ILE A 189 6.70 14.88 14.88
C ILE A 189 6.11 16.01 15.71
N PHE A 190 5.63 17.05 15.05
CA PHE A 190 4.92 18.14 15.72
C PHE A 190 3.50 17.69 16.06
N ASN A 191 3.08 17.79 17.32
CA ASN A 191 1.67 17.64 17.69
C ASN A 191 0.98 19.00 17.53
N ASN A 192 -0.07 19.06 16.72
CA ASN A 192 -0.89 20.25 16.49
C ASN A 192 -2.07 20.33 17.47
#